data_AF-A0A2R6S6D7-F1
#
_entry.id   AF-A0A2R6S6D7-F1
#
_cell.length_a   1.000
_cell.length_b   1.000
_cell.length_c   1.000
_cell.angle_alpha   90.00
_cell.angle_beta   90.00
_cell.angle_gamma   90.00
#
_symmetry.space_group_name_H-M   'P 1'
#
loop_
_entity.id
_entity.type
_entity.pdbx_description
1 polymer ?
#
loop_
_entity_poly.entity_id
_entity_poly.type
_entity_poly.pdbx_seq_one_letter_code
_entity_poly.pdbx_strand_id
1 'polypeptide(L)' 'MAPSFIQVSLGLAAVLFASSTARAESHTVTFDNKCGKGTPQLILGGQVVSTGQPFTSSGVISGIA' A
#
# COMPACT_ATOMS: atom_id res chain seq x y z
N MET A 1 22.40 -19.99 -34.66
CA MET A 1 21.56 -18.88 -35.18
C MET A 1 21.64 -17.76 -34.15
N ALA A 2 22.31 -16.65 -34.44
CA ALA A 2 22.37 -15.54 -33.49
C ALA A 2 21.02 -14.78 -33.52
N PRO A 3 20.46 -14.39 -32.37
CA PRO A 3 19.22 -13.64 -32.33
C PRO A 3 19.41 -12.29 -33.03
N SER A 4 18.42 -11.87 -33.81
CA SER A 4 18.47 -10.56 -34.46
C SER A 4 18.29 -9.43 -33.43
N PHE A 5 18.73 -8.22 -33.77
CA PHE A 5 18.55 -7.04 -32.93
C PHE A 5 17.08 -6.82 -32.49
N ILE A 6 16.12 -7.15 -33.36
CA ILE A 6 14.68 -7.07 -33.07
C ILE A 6 14.29 -8.06 -31.97
N GLN A 7 14.81 -9.29 -32.02
CA GLN A 7 14.53 -10.31 -31.01
C GLN A 7 15.11 -9.95 -29.64
N VAL A 8 16.31 -9.35 -29.62
CA VAL A 8 16.93 -8.85 -28.38
C VAL A 8 16.11 -7.69 -27.80
N SER A 9 15.64 -6.78 -28.65
CA SER A 9 14.85 -5.61 -28.25
C SER A 9 13.48 -6.01 -27.68
N LEU A 10 12.77 -6.93 -28.35
CA LEU A 10 11.49 -7.47 -27.85
C LEU A 10 11.67 -8.24 -26.54
N GLY A 11 12.73 -9.05 -26.45
CA GLY A 11 13.05 -9.81 -25.24
C GLY A 11 13.30 -8.89 -24.04
N LEU A 12 14.08 -7.81 -24.23
CA LEU A 12 14.36 -6.84 -23.17
C LEU A 12 13.09 -6.08 -22.72
N ALA A 13 12.26 -5.66 -23.67
CA ALA A 13 11.00 -4.99 -23.35
C ALA A 13 10.09 -5.90 -22.50
N ALA A 14 9.94 -7.17 -22.87
CA ALA A 14 9.11 -8.13 -22.13
C ALA A 14 9.59 -8.34 -20.67
N VAL A 15 10.90 -8.38 -20.43
CA VAL A 15 11.47 -8.50 -19.08
C VAL A 15 11.20 -7.24 -18.24
N LEU A 16 11.30 -6.05 -18.84
CA LEU A 16 11.02 -4.79 -18.13
C LEU A 16 9.54 -4.70 -17.70
N PHE A 17 8.60 -5.08 -18.56
CA PHE A 17 7.16 -5.12 -18.21
C PHE A 17 6.83 -6.20 -17.17
N ALA A 18 7.52 -7.34 -17.19
CA ALA A 18 7.33 -8.40 -16.19
C ALA A 18 7.86 -8.03 -14.80
N SER A 19 8.84 -7.12 -14.72
CA SER A 19 9.46 -6.70 -13.46
C SER A 19 8.61 -5.71 -12.64
N SER A 20 7.60 -5.07 -13.25
CA SER A 20 6.72 -4.11 -12.56
C SER A 20 5.60 -4.79 -11.78
N THR A 21 5.91 -5.84 -11.02
CA THR A 21 4.98 -6.39 -10.02
C THR A 21 4.89 -5.40 -8.86
N ALA A 22 4.06 -4.38 -9.02
CA ALA A 22 3.74 -3.43 -7.96
C ALA A 22 3.22 -4.22 -6.76
N ARG A 23 4.03 -4.32 -5.69
CA ARG A 23 3.57 -4.78 -4.39
C ARG A 23 2.76 -3.64 -3.76
N ALA A 24 1.53 -3.48 -4.25
CA ALA A 24 0.56 -2.57 -3.67
C ALA A 24 0.05 -3.19 -2.36
N GLU A 25 0.86 -3.09 -1.30
CA GLU A 25 0.43 -3.45 0.04
C GLU A 25 -0.46 -2.32 0.58
N SER A 26 -1.61 -2.69 1.15
CA SER A 26 -2.58 -1.74 1.68
C SER A 26 -3.00 -2.19 3.07
N HIS A 27 -2.89 -1.28 4.03
CA HIS A 27 -3.22 -1.50 5.43
C HIS A 27 -4.42 -0.66 5.77
N THR A 28 -5.48 -1.27 6.31
CA THR A 28 -6.68 -0.56 6.75
C THR A 28 -6.90 -0.77 8.25
N VAL A 29 -7.00 0.33 8.99
CA VAL A 29 -7.38 0.35 10.41
C VAL A 29 -8.87 0.70 10.50
N THR A 30 -9.64 -0.14 11.16
CA THR A 30 -11.07 0.09 11.44
C THR A 30 -11.30 0.23 12.94
N PHE A 31 -12.32 1.02 13.29
CA PHE A 31 -12.65 1.32 14.69
C PHE A 31 -14.00 0.69 15.04
N ASP A 32 -14.03 -0.08 16.12
CA ASP A 32 -15.26 -0.66 16.67
C ASP A 32 -15.43 -0.19 18.12
N ASN A 33 -16.32 0.78 18.33
CA ASN A 33 -16.58 1.32 19.67
C ASN A 33 -17.77 0.62 20.32
N LYS A 34 -17.49 -0.40 21.14
CA LYS A 34 -18.51 -1.12 21.92
C LYS A 34 -18.97 -0.41 23.19
N CYS A 35 -18.39 0.75 23.53
CA CYS A 35 -18.78 1.52 24.71
C CYS A 35 -20.03 2.38 24.49
N GLY A 36 -20.48 2.56 23.25
CA GLY A 36 -21.69 3.30 22.90
C GLY A 36 -21.59 4.83 23.07
N LYS A 37 -20.40 5.35 23.39
CA LYS A 37 -20.15 6.80 23.52
C LYS A 37 -18.73 7.16 23.10
N GLY A 38 -18.56 8.38 22.60
CA GLY A 38 -17.29 8.87 22.05
C GLY A 38 -16.99 8.32 20.66
N THR A 39 -16.01 8.93 20.00
CA THR A 39 -15.55 8.53 18.67
C THR A 39 -14.07 8.19 18.75
N PRO A 40 -13.65 6.96 18.39
CA PRO A 40 -12.25 6.59 18.35
C PRO A 40 -11.47 7.52 17.42
N GLN A 41 -10.25 7.87 17.80
CA GLN A 41 -9.34 8.63 16.94
C GLN A 41 -8.07 7.83 16.70
N LEU A 42 -7.52 7.97 15.49
CA LEU A 42 -6.19 7.49 15.17
C LEU A 42 -5.22 8.66 15.18
N ILE A 43 -4.14 8.51 15.95
CA ILE A 43 -3.09 9.51 16.05
C ILE A 43 -1.80 8.87 15.55
N LEU A 44 -1.19 9.45 14.52
CA LEU A 44 0.11 9.03 13.98
C LEU A 44 1.05 10.23 14.01
N GLY A 45 2.25 10.06 14.58
CA GLY A 45 3.23 11.15 14.67
C GLY A 45 2.73 12.40 15.41
N GLY A 46 1.79 12.23 16.37
CA GLY A 46 1.19 13.34 17.11
C GLY A 46 0.06 14.08 16.38
N GLN A 47 -0.33 13.64 15.18
CA GLN A 47 -1.45 14.22 14.42
C GLN A 47 -2.63 13.26 14.37
N VAL A 48 -3.84 13.82 14.50
CA VAL A 48 -5.08 13.06 14.29
C VAL A 48 -5.25 12.82 12.79
N VAL A 49 -5.20 11.55 12.37
CA VAL A 49 -5.35 11.14 10.96
C VAL A 49 -6.71 10.50 10.67
N SER A 50 -7.45 10.10 11.71
CA SER A 50 -8.85 9.66 11.58
C SER A 50 -9.63 9.98 12.84
N THR A 51 -10.91 10.34 12.64
CA THR A 51 -11.91 10.54 13.69
C THR A 51 -13.01 9.48 13.56
N GLY A 52 -12.61 8.20 13.52
CA GLY A 52 -13.51 7.04 13.58
C GLY A 52 -13.88 6.42 12.24
N GLN A 53 -13.45 7.00 11.12
CA GLN A 53 -13.59 6.37 9.80
C GLN A 53 -12.43 5.41 9.54
N PRO A 54 -12.61 4.36 8.70
CA PRO A 54 -11.51 3.51 8.29
C PRO A 54 -10.35 4.35 7.73
N PHE A 55 -9.14 4.07 8.19
CA PHE A 55 -7.93 4.72 7.70
C PHE A 55 -7.12 3.72 6.88
N THR A 56 -6.88 4.05 5.61
CA THR A 56 -6.12 3.20 4.68
C THR A 56 -4.78 3.87 4.32
N SER A 57 -3.71 3.10 4.40
CA SER A 57 -2.35 3.51 4.04
C SER A 57 -1.72 2.51 3.09
N SER A 58 -0.97 3.00 2.10
CA SER A 58 -0.16 2.18 1.18
C SER A 58 1.25 1.86 1.72
N GLY A 59 1.54 2.27 2.95
CA GLY A 59 2.79 1.99 3.65
C GLY A 59 2.57 1.52 5.07
N VAL A 60 3.66 1.08 5.71
CA VAL A 60 3.67 0.59 7.09
C VAL A 60 3.07 1.64 8.04
N ILE A 61 2.14 1.20 8.88
CA ILE A 61 1.62 2.00 9.99
C ILE A 61 2.43 1.63 11.24
N SER A 62 3.37 2.49 11.62
CA SER A 62 4.21 2.28 12.81
C SER A 62 3.62 3.02 14.02
N GLY A 63 3.65 2.38 15.20
CA GLY A 63 3.20 3.00 16.46
C GLY A 63 1.74 2.78 16.84
N ILE A 64 1.07 1.75 16.31
CA ILE A 64 -0.21 1.27 16.86
C ILE A 64 0.05 0.51 18.17
N ALA A 65 -0.32 1.09 19.31
CA ALA A 65 -0.38 0.43 20.62
C ALA A 65 -1.66 0.81 21.34
#